data_AF-U2B604-F1
#
_entry.id   AF-U2B604-F1
#
_cell.length_a   1.000
_cell.length_b   1.000
_cell.length_c   1.000
_cell.angle_alpha   90.00
_cell.angle_beta   90.00
_cell.angle_gamma   90.00
#
_symmetry.space_group_name_H-M   'P 1'
#
loop_
_entity.id
_entity.type
_entity.pdbx_description
1 polymer ?
#
loop_
_entity_poly.entity_id
_entity_poly.type
_entity_poly.pdbx_seq_one_letter_code
_entity_poly.pdbx_strand_id
1 'polypeptide(L)'
;MHPFDAEKPPQLAMLLGYAGLVPFVSGALGIWVIPLGWRPFVLAALLDFAAVILAFMGAIHWGLAMRAEETDENAQLQLGLSVIPPLLGWAALASGLPMALALPIFLLAFIGLYLADLHAVKVGLAPQWYPALRTPLTLVVCASLLLAWASVLIR
;
A
#
# COMPACT_ATOMS: atom_id res chain seq x y z
N MET A 1 -5.60 15.37 -19.12
CA MET A 1 -5.04 14.17 -18.44
C MET A 1 -3.55 14.13 -18.72
N HIS A 2 -2.72 13.77 -17.73
CA HIS A 2 -1.29 13.54 -17.99
C HIS A 2 -1.15 12.36 -18.97
N PRO A 3 -0.26 12.42 -19.99
CA PRO A 3 -0.18 11.38 -21.01
C PRO A 3 0.08 9.99 -20.40
N PHE A 4 -0.55 8.96 -20.97
CA PHE A 4 -0.38 7.56 -20.54
C PHE A 4 1.03 7.03 -20.86
N ASP A 5 1.62 7.50 -21.95
CA ASP A 5 2.95 7.11 -22.43
C ASP A 5 4.08 8.01 -21.91
N ALA A 6 3.78 8.95 -21.01
CA ALA A 6 4.81 9.78 -20.43
C ALA A 6 5.76 8.95 -19.56
N GLU A 7 7.05 9.28 -19.58
CA GLU A 7 8.07 8.61 -18.77
C GLU A 7 8.02 9.04 -17.29
N LYS A 8 7.57 10.28 -17.03
CA LYS A 8 7.61 10.88 -15.69
C LYS A 8 6.21 11.04 -15.12
N PRO A 9 6.03 10.79 -13.80
CA PRO A 9 4.76 11.04 -13.14
C PRO A 9 4.47 12.55 -13.04
N PRO A 10 3.19 12.96 -13.00
CA PRO A 10 2.83 14.35 -12.76
C PRO A 10 3.31 14.80 -11.38
N GLN A 11 3.82 16.03 -11.30
CA GLN A 11 4.39 16.59 -10.05
C GLN A 11 3.44 16.54 -8.86
N LEU A 12 2.15 16.80 -9.08
CA LEU A 12 1.15 16.73 -8.02
C LEU A 12 0.99 15.31 -7.47
N ALA A 13 1.02 14.29 -8.33
CA ALA A 13 0.96 12.89 -7.89
C ALA A 13 2.22 12.49 -7.11
N MET A 14 3.39 13.00 -7.51
CA MET A 14 4.61 12.84 -6.71
C MET A 14 4.45 13.48 -5.34
N LEU A 15 4.07 14.76 -5.28
CA LEU A 15 3.93 15.51 -4.04
C LEU A 15 2.98 14.80 -3.06
N LEU A 16 1.78 14.43 -3.53
CA LEU A 16 0.78 13.76 -2.71
C LEU A 16 1.23 12.35 -2.31
N GLY A 17 1.87 11.61 -3.22
CA GLY A 17 2.40 10.28 -2.95
C GLY A 17 3.47 10.29 -1.85
N TYR A 18 4.44 11.21 -1.94
CA TYR A 18 5.48 11.36 -0.91
C TYR A 18 4.95 11.94 0.40
N ALA A 19 3.99 12.88 0.35
CA ALA A 19 3.33 13.38 1.56
C ALA A 19 2.60 12.26 2.32
N GLY A 20 1.99 11.32 1.58
CA GLY A 20 1.36 10.12 2.15
C GLY A 20 2.31 9.19 2.91
N LEU A 21 3.63 9.31 2.74
CA LEU A 21 4.62 8.51 3.48
C LEU A 21 4.88 9.01 4.90
N VAL A 22 4.47 10.23 5.23
CA VAL A 22 4.78 10.86 6.52
C VAL A 22 4.33 9.97 7.70
N PRO A 23 3.09 9.45 7.77
CA PRO A 23 2.67 8.63 8.89
C PRO A 23 3.41 7.29 8.99
N PHE A 24 3.81 6.70 7.86
CA PHE A 24 4.59 5.47 7.85
C PHE A 24 5.97 5.68 8.47
N VAL A 25 6.71 6.69 7.98
CA VAL A 25 8.05 7.00 8.46
C VAL A 25 8.01 7.46 9.91
N SER A 26 7.05 8.31 10.28
CA SER A 26 6.92 8.79 11.66
C SER A 26 6.53 7.68 12.63
N GLY A 27 5.62 6.78 12.26
CA GLY A 27 5.23 5.65 13.10
C GLY A 27 6.38 4.65 13.27
N ALA A 28 7.06 4.31 12.17
CA ALA A 28 8.16 3.36 12.17
C ALA A 28 9.40 3.86 12.93
N LEU A 29 9.72 5.16 12.89
CA LEU A 29 10.79 5.73 13.71
C LEU A 29 10.33 6.00 15.15
N GLY A 30 9.10 6.51 15.31
CA GLY A 30 8.52 6.88 16.59
C GLY A 30 8.50 5.73 17.60
N ILE A 31 8.26 4.50 17.14
CA ILE A 31 8.21 3.33 18.01
C ILE A 31 9.54 3.02 18.72
N TRP A 32 10.66 3.43 18.15
CA TRP A 32 12.00 3.21 18.72
C TRP A 32 12.36 4.22 19.80
N VAL A 33 11.77 5.41 19.74
CA VAL A 33 12.10 6.53 20.65
C VAL A 33 11.04 6.75 21.73
N ILE A 34 9.79 6.36 21.49
CA ILE A 34 8.67 6.59 22.42
C ILE A 34 8.70 5.60 23.61
N PRO A 35 8.15 5.99 24.78
CA PRO A 35 8.07 5.08 25.93
C PRO A 35 7.27 3.80 25.63
N LEU A 36 7.65 2.70 26.29
CA LEU A 36 7.06 1.36 26.12
C LEU A 36 5.52 1.36 26.16
N GLY A 37 4.91 2.10 27.08
CA GLY A 37 3.46 2.16 27.23
C GLY A 37 2.69 2.76 26.05
N TRP A 38 3.35 3.56 25.21
CA TRP A 38 2.72 4.20 24.04
C TRP A 38 2.87 3.39 22.74
N ARG A 39 3.71 2.36 22.73
CA ARG A 39 3.97 1.58 21.50
C ARG A 39 2.75 0.88 20.93
N PRO A 40 1.86 0.26 21.73
CA PRO A 40 0.65 -0.35 21.18
C PRO A 40 -0.20 0.66 20.40
N PHE A 41 -0.32 1.88 20.92
CA PHE A 41 -1.04 2.97 20.25
C PHE A 41 -0.37 3.38 18.93
N VAL A 42 0.97 3.55 18.92
CA VAL A 42 1.71 3.90 17.70
C VAL A 42 1.62 2.80 16.64
N LEU A 43 1.71 1.53 17.03
CA LEU A 43 1.54 0.38 16.12
C LEU A 43 0.14 0.32 15.54
N ALA A 44 -0.88 0.49 16.38
CA ALA A 44 -2.27 0.52 15.93
C ALA A 44 -2.49 1.64 14.92
N ALA A 45 -2.08 2.88 15.25
CA ALA A 45 -2.20 4.02 14.35
C ALA A 45 -1.46 3.81 13.01
N LEU A 46 -0.27 3.18 13.05
CA LEU A 46 0.48 2.83 11.85
C LEU A 46 -0.28 1.83 10.97
N LEU A 47 -0.83 0.76 11.55
CA LEU A 47 -1.59 -0.25 10.78
C LEU A 47 -2.95 0.26 10.32
N ASP A 48 -3.62 1.10 11.10
CA ASP A 48 -4.87 1.76 10.71
C ASP A 48 -4.64 2.62 9.46
N PHE A 49 -3.59 3.44 9.48
CA PHE A 49 -3.21 4.23 8.31
C PHE A 49 -2.77 3.35 7.13
N ALA A 50 -2.04 2.26 7.40
CA ALA A 50 -1.68 1.28 6.38
C ALA A 50 -2.91 0.67 5.69
N ALA A 51 -3.99 0.39 6.44
CA ALA A 51 -5.24 -0.12 5.91
C ALA A 51 -5.95 0.91 5.02
N VAL A 52 -5.96 2.18 5.44
CA VAL A 52 -6.49 3.29 4.64
C VAL A 52 -5.75 3.40 3.30
N ILE A 53 -4.42 3.33 3.32
CA ILE A 53 -3.62 3.43 2.09
C ILE A 53 -3.78 2.19 1.21
N LEU A 54 -3.85 0.98 1.79
CA LEU A 54 -4.19 -0.22 1.02
C LEU A 54 -5.53 -0.06 0.32
N ALA A 55 -6.58 0.37 1.02
CA ALA A 55 -7.91 0.58 0.45
C ALA A 55 -7.92 1.64 -0.66
N PHE A 56 -7.29 2.79 -0.40
CA PHE A 56 -7.15 3.87 -1.38
C PHE A 56 -6.46 3.40 -2.66
N MET A 57 -5.35 2.67 -2.52
CA MET A 57 -4.59 2.16 -3.65
C MET A 57 -5.28 0.99 -4.36
N GLY A 58 -5.96 0.12 -3.60
CA GLY A 58 -6.77 -0.97 -4.14
C GLY A 58 -7.90 -0.43 -5.03
N ALA A 59 -8.59 0.62 -4.59
CA ALA A 59 -9.68 1.24 -5.35
C ALA A 59 -9.28 1.73 -6.75
N ILE A 60 -7.99 2.04 -6.99
CA ILE A 60 -7.49 2.39 -8.32
C ILE A 60 -7.71 1.25 -9.30
N HIS A 61 -7.46 0.00 -8.90
CA HIS A 61 -7.63 -1.17 -9.77
C HIS A 61 -9.08 -1.36 -10.19
N TRP A 62 -10.04 -1.13 -9.29
CA TRP A 62 -11.46 -1.14 -9.64
C TRP A 62 -11.77 -0.03 -10.67
N GLY A 63 -11.28 1.19 -10.44
CA GLY A 63 -11.47 2.30 -11.36
C GLY A 63 -10.83 2.09 -12.73
N LEU A 64 -9.70 1.37 -12.81
CA LEU A 64 -9.07 0.97 -14.07
C LEU A 64 -9.93 -0.08 -14.80
N ALA A 65 -10.43 -1.08 -14.09
CA ALA A 65 -11.30 -2.11 -14.66
C ALA A 65 -12.60 -1.55 -15.24
N MET A 66 -13.19 -0.50 -14.61
CA MET A 66 -14.41 0.15 -15.13
C MET A 66 -14.22 0.87 -16.48
N ARG A 67 -12.98 1.08 -16.91
CA ARG A 67 -12.65 1.72 -18.20
C ARG A 67 -12.40 0.73 -19.32
N ALA A 68 -12.25 -0.55 -19.00
CA ALA A 68 -12.08 -1.62 -19.97
C ALA A 68 -13.45 -2.06 -20.53
N GLU A 69 -13.44 -2.72 -21.68
CA GLU A 69 -14.66 -3.34 -22.24
C GLU A 69 -15.10 -4.53 -21.37
N GLU A 70 -16.41 -4.78 -21.26
CA GLU A 70 -16.98 -5.79 -20.32
C GLU A 70 -16.43 -7.22 -20.52
N THR A 71 -15.90 -7.53 -21.70
CA THR A 71 -15.36 -8.86 -22.04
C THR A 71 -13.85 -9.03 -21.78
N ASP A 72 -13.16 -8.03 -21.22
CA ASP A 72 -11.72 -8.15 -20.92
C ASP A 72 -11.47 -8.93 -19.61
N GLU A 73 -10.95 -10.15 -19.74
CA GLU A 73 -10.58 -11.01 -18.61
C GLU A 73 -9.56 -10.32 -17.67
N ASN A 74 -8.68 -9.47 -18.20
CA ASN A 74 -7.71 -8.73 -17.39
C ASN A 74 -8.38 -7.71 -16.47
N ALA A 75 -9.47 -7.10 -16.95
CA ALA A 75 -10.26 -6.17 -16.15
C ALA A 75 -10.97 -6.89 -14.98
N GLN A 76 -11.49 -8.10 -15.22
CA GLN A 76 -12.08 -8.91 -14.15
C GLN A 76 -11.06 -9.32 -13.09
N LEU A 77 -9.86 -9.74 -13.51
CA LEU A 77 -8.77 -10.02 -12.59
C LEU A 77 -8.43 -8.79 -11.74
N GLN A 78 -8.42 -7.62 -12.37
CA GLN A 78 -8.10 -6.37 -11.71
C GLN A 78 -9.15 -5.97 -10.64
N LEU A 79 -10.42 -6.32 -10.82
CA LEU A 79 -11.43 -6.20 -9.76
C LEU A 79 -11.06 -7.03 -8.52
N GLY A 80 -10.64 -8.28 -8.70
CA GLY A 80 -10.17 -9.11 -7.58
C GLY A 80 -8.96 -8.51 -6.88
N LEU A 81 -7.97 -8.04 -7.66
CA LEU A 81 -6.77 -7.40 -7.15
C LEU A 81 -7.05 -6.07 -6.43
N SER A 82 -8.18 -5.42 -6.73
CA SER A 82 -8.62 -4.19 -6.05
C SER A 82 -9.11 -4.43 -4.63
N VAL A 83 -9.70 -5.59 -4.36
CA VAL A 83 -10.42 -5.89 -3.10
C VAL A 83 -9.61 -6.79 -2.16
N ILE A 84 -8.85 -7.75 -2.70
CA ILE A 84 -8.15 -8.74 -1.88
C ILE A 84 -7.14 -8.09 -0.91
N PRO A 85 -6.21 -7.21 -1.33
CA PRO A 85 -5.22 -6.64 -0.40
C PRO A 85 -5.83 -5.79 0.72
N PRO A 86 -6.80 -4.87 0.46
CA PRO A 86 -7.49 -4.14 1.51
C PRO A 86 -8.26 -5.05 2.47
N LEU A 87 -8.93 -6.09 1.97
CA LEU A 87 -9.63 -7.06 2.81
C LEU A 87 -8.68 -7.83 3.73
N LEU A 88 -7.49 -8.21 3.23
CA LEU A 88 -6.46 -8.84 4.05
C LEU A 88 -5.99 -7.91 5.18
N GLY A 89 -5.75 -6.64 4.87
CA GLY A 89 -5.38 -5.63 5.88
C GLY A 89 -6.47 -5.43 6.92
N TRP A 90 -7.73 -5.27 6.48
CA TRP A 90 -8.88 -5.16 7.38
C TRP A 90 -9.06 -6.41 8.25
N ALA A 91 -8.99 -7.61 7.67
CA ALA A 91 -9.15 -8.86 8.40
C ALA A 91 -8.04 -9.04 9.46
N ALA A 92 -6.80 -8.64 9.15
CA ALA A 92 -5.70 -8.66 10.10
C ALA A 92 -5.95 -7.75 11.32
N LEU A 93 -6.57 -6.57 11.11
CA LEU A 93 -6.97 -5.67 12.19
C LEU A 93 -8.18 -6.20 12.96
N ALA A 94 -9.25 -6.58 12.26
CA ALA A 94 -10.53 -6.96 12.84
C ALA A 94 -10.47 -8.25 13.68
N SER A 95 -9.54 -9.16 13.35
CA SER A 95 -9.32 -10.40 14.08
C SER A 95 -8.59 -10.21 15.42
N GLY A 96 -8.07 -9.00 15.70
CA GLY A 96 -7.30 -8.74 16.92
C GLY A 96 -5.98 -9.51 16.98
N LEU A 97 -5.39 -9.83 15.81
CA LEU A 97 -4.14 -10.57 15.75
C LEU A 97 -3.02 -9.85 16.52
N PRO A 98 -2.09 -10.61 17.13
CA PRO A 98 -0.87 -10.02 17.67
C PRO A 98 -0.14 -9.19 16.60
N MET A 99 0.42 -8.05 16.99
CA MET A 99 1.15 -7.15 16.07
C MET A 99 2.28 -7.86 15.32
N ALA A 100 2.90 -8.86 15.93
CA ALA A 100 3.93 -9.70 15.31
C ALA A 100 3.44 -10.49 14.09
N LEU A 101 2.14 -10.77 14.00
CA LEU A 101 1.49 -11.44 12.86
C LEU A 101 0.78 -10.47 11.92
N ALA A 102 0.21 -9.38 12.44
CA ALA A 102 -0.46 -8.38 11.61
C ALA A 102 0.52 -7.66 10.67
N LEU A 103 1.69 -7.23 11.16
CA LEU A 103 2.69 -6.51 10.36
C LEU A 103 3.15 -7.26 9.09
N PRO A 104 3.54 -8.55 9.14
CA PRO A 104 3.90 -9.28 7.93
C PRO A 104 2.72 -9.46 6.96
N ILE A 105 1.48 -9.57 7.44
CA ILE A 105 0.30 -9.62 6.56
C ILE A 105 0.17 -8.32 5.76
N PHE A 106 0.29 -7.16 6.42
CA PHE A 106 0.28 -5.86 5.74
C PHE A 106 1.42 -5.72 4.74
N LEU A 107 2.62 -6.20 5.09
CA LEU A 107 3.77 -6.18 4.19
C LEU A 107 3.50 -7.00 2.92
N LEU A 108 2.97 -8.21 3.06
CA LEU A 108 2.57 -9.05 1.93
C LEU A 108 1.44 -8.43 1.10
N ALA A 109 0.47 -7.78 1.75
CA ALA A 109 -0.62 -7.08 1.06
C ALA A 109 -0.10 -5.91 0.20
N PHE A 110 0.85 -5.11 0.71
CA PHE A 110 1.48 -4.04 -0.08
C PHE A 110 2.31 -4.56 -1.24
N ILE A 111 3.06 -5.65 -1.04
CA ILE A 111 3.81 -6.29 -2.13
C ILE A 111 2.83 -6.82 -3.19
N GLY A 112 1.77 -7.51 -2.78
CA GLY A 112 0.74 -8.03 -3.69
C GLY A 112 0.08 -6.92 -4.50
N LEU A 113 -0.28 -5.80 -3.84
CA LEU A 113 -0.85 -4.64 -4.51
C LEU A 113 0.12 -3.97 -5.48
N TYR A 114 1.42 -3.92 -5.15
CA TYR A 114 2.44 -3.44 -6.07
C TYR A 114 2.62 -4.36 -7.29
N LEU A 115 2.56 -5.69 -7.11
CA LEU A 115 2.57 -6.62 -8.23
C LEU A 115 1.33 -6.46 -9.11
N ALA A 116 0.17 -6.18 -8.52
CA ALA A 116 -1.03 -5.81 -9.26
C ALA A 116 -0.82 -4.50 -10.04
N ASP A 117 -0.21 -3.48 -9.44
CA ASP A 117 0.14 -2.21 -10.12
C ASP A 117 1.02 -2.47 -11.36
N LEU A 118 2.05 -3.34 -11.24
CA LEU A 118 2.91 -3.70 -12.36
C LEU A 118 2.17 -4.50 -13.44
N HIS A 119 1.29 -5.42 -13.03
CA HIS A 119 0.47 -6.18 -13.96
C HIS A 119 -0.45 -5.27 -14.77
N ALA A 120 -1.13 -4.33 -14.10
CA ALA A 120 -2.01 -3.34 -14.73
C ALA A 120 -1.30 -2.50 -15.81
N VAL A 121 -0.04 -2.11 -15.56
CA VAL A 121 0.77 -1.38 -16.54
C VAL A 121 1.15 -2.29 -17.71
N LYS A 122 1.53 -3.54 -17.42
CA LYS A 122 1.91 -4.51 -18.45
C LYS A 122 0.77 -4.84 -19.42
N VAL A 123 -0.47 -4.88 -18.94
CA VAL A 123 -1.66 -5.12 -19.77
C VAL A 123 -2.25 -3.83 -20.37
N GLY A 124 -1.61 -2.68 -20.18
CA GLY A 124 -2.02 -1.40 -20.78
C GLY A 124 -3.18 -0.69 -20.09
N LEU A 125 -3.63 -1.17 -18.93
CA LEU A 125 -4.73 -0.57 -18.16
C LEU A 125 -4.25 0.66 -17.38
N ALA A 126 -3.01 0.64 -16.87
CA ALA A 126 -2.41 1.74 -16.12
C ALA A 126 -1.32 2.49 -16.93
N PRO A 127 -1.07 3.78 -16.65
CA PRO A 127 -0.03 4.57 -17.33
C PRO A 127 1.40 4.02 -17.15
N GLN A 128 2.26 4.22 -18.15
CA GLN A 128 3.66 3.72 -18.12
C GLN A 128 4.53 4.38 -17.05
N TRP A 129 4.24 5.62 -16.66
CA TRP A 129 4.94 6.30 -15.56
C TRP A 129 4.55 5.79 -14.17
N TYR A 130 3.49 4.99 -14.05
CA TYR A 130 2.94 4.60 -12.75
C TYR A 130 3.94 3.81 -11.88
N PRO A 131 4.73 2.85 -12.40
CA PRO A 131 5.77 2.16 -11.62
C PRO A 131 6.85 3.12 -11.11
N ALA A 132 7.26 4.11 -11.92
CA ALA A 132 8.27 5.09 -11.52
C ALA A 132 7.85 5.90 -10.28
N LEU A 133 6.54 6.09 -10.07
CA LEU A 133 5.99 6.65 -8.84
C LEU A 133 5.82 5.58 -7.75
N ARG A 134 5.23 4.43 -8.06
CA ARG A 134 4.82 3.43 -7.07
C ARG A 134 6.00 2.70 -6.43
N THR A 135 7.03 2.36 -7.18
CA THR A 135 8.21 1.62 -6.68
C THR A 135 8.86 2.28 -5.46
N PRO A 136 9.29 3.56 -5.51
CA PRO A 136 9.93 4.19 -4.35
C PRO A 136 8.96 4.31 -3.16
N LEU A 137 7.69 4.63 -3.39
CA LEU A 137 6.69 4.74 -2.31
C LEU A 137 6.47 3.40 -1.60
N THR A 138 6.27 2.32 -2.36
CA THR A 138 6.09 0.98 -1.80
C THR A 138 7.32 0.52 -1.04
N LEU A 139 8.54 0.80 -1.56
CA LEU A 139 9.78 0.46 -0.85
C LEU A 139 9.85 1.15 0.52
N VAL A 140 9.52 2.44 0.61
CA VAL A 140 9.50 3.16 1.89
C VAL A 140 8.43 2.62 2.83
N VAL A 141 7.23 2.30 2.33
CA VAL A 141 6.19 1.66 3.14
C VAL A 141 6.65 0.31 3.68
N CYS A 142 7.17 -0.58 2.84
CA CYS A 142 7.67 -1.89 3.27
C CYS A 142 8.83 -1.77 4.26
N ALA A 143 9.77 -0.85 4.03
CA ALA A 143 10.86 -0.60 4.97
C ALA A 143 10.34 -0.10 6.33
N SER A 144 9.33 0.79 6.32
CA SER A 144 8.69 1.29 7.54
C SER A 144 8.00 0.17 8.32
N LEU A 145 7.27 -0.71 7.63
CA LEU A 145 6.61 -1.86 8.25
C LEU A 145 7.62 -2.88 8.79
N LEU A 146 8.71 -3.15 8.06
CA LEU A 146 9.81 -4.01 8.54
C LEU A 146 10.45 -3.44 9.80
N LEU A 147 10.71 -2.13 9.83
CA LEU A 147 11.30 -1.46 10.98
C LEU A 147 10.38 -1.52 12.21
N ALA A 148 9.07 -1.35 12.00
CA ALA A 148 8.07 -1.53 13.04
C ALA A 148 8.00 -2.99 13.51
N TRP A 149 8.09 -3.96 12.60
CA TRP A 149 8.06 -5.39 12.93
C TRP A 149 9.26 -5.82 13.75
N ALA A 150 10.47 -5.37 13.39
CA ALA A 150 11.68 -5.59 14.19
C ALA A 150 11.52 -5.09 15.62
N SER A 151 10.82 -3.98 15.84
CA SER A 151 10.58 -3.42 17.18
C SER A 151 9.69 -4.31 18.07
N VAL A 152 8.90 -5.21 17.48
CA VAL A 152 8.03 -6.16 18.19
C VAL A 152 8.78 -7.48 18.44
N LEU A 153 9.76 -7.82 17.61
CA LEU A 153 10.53 -9.08 17.73
C LEU A 153 11.72 -8.98 18.70
N ILE A 154 12.32 -7.80 18.84
CA ILE A 154 13.57 -7.59 19.60
C ILE A 154 13.29 -7.17 21.07
N ARG A 155 12.04 -7.27 21.53
CA ARG A 155 11.63 -6.83 22.87
C ARG A 155 11.06 -7.96 23.69
#